data_AF-A0A9X3EQH7-F1
#
_entry.id   AF-A0A9X3EQH7-F1
#
_cell.length_a   1.000
_cell.length_b   1.000
_cell.length_c   1.000
_cell.angle_alpha   90.00
_cell.angle_beta   90.00
_cell.angle_gamma   90.00
#
_symmetry.space_group_name_H-M   'P 1'
#
loop_
_entity.id
_entity.type
_entity.pdbx_description
1 polymer ?
#
loop_
_entity_poly.entity_id
_entity_poly.type
_entity_poly.pdbx_seq_one_letter_code
_entity_poly.pdbx_strand_id
1 'polypeptide(L)'
;MEGELGTYFRPEPGEALQLRRQWLDAEDKPLDEDWRPAARTPAGTYRLDLADRPPRAVKLRYQLSRDYGTHNGPVADSYESDGGGDFWSVLALAGRDALELDLAALPPAGKPARLEWRGEPPDQRAVRIFRDTWGPRSTALQRSMTAPDGKVREPTPAQRAALAALAAEARADADAAADDDTRMLLRLAYLDVFPVLHDPAHAREQADWILARVDPLDPRLGLLSSVPFHLGRVLETADESFAARAEVWLGHAADHPHAELALTALHYLLARADARGLDDRVAALYARVREPRFADNFNAEFIARQFDPDRPIQRGKPFPDFEFPALAAGAPPVTGAARRGRPYFIEFWATWCGPCVAGMPELHAAYAAVNDLQAGPGEDALHELGPAARPNIEFVFVSLDAKPGDVEAFRAQQWTMPWTHAIVRPDDLADVWGRFGFMGIPMGVLVDEAGTVVALSSDLRDDELVPTLRQAARATPAAAIPARTAAGRP
;
A
#
# COMPACT_ATOMS: atom_id res chain seq x y z
N MET A 1 -13.80 14.50 29.46
CA MET A 1 -14.88 13.71 30.10
C MET A 1 -15.05 14.19 31.54
N GLU A 2 -16.23 14.04 32.14
CA GLU A 2 -16.39 14.17 33.60
C GLU A 2 -15.99 12.82 34.23
N GLY A 3 -15.04 12.83 35.15
CA GLY A 3 -14.61 11.64 35.87
C GLY A 3 -14.38 11.98 37.34
N GLU A 4 -14.76 11.08 38.24
CA GLU A 4 -14.47 11.22 39.67
C GLU A 4 -13.09 10.62 39.91
N LEU A 5 -12.12 11.47 40.27
CA LEU A 5 -10.86 10.96 40.78
C LEU A 5 -11.12 10.35 42.17
N GLY A 6 -10.50 9.20 42.45
CA GLY A 6 -10.86 8.31 43.56
C GLY A 6 -10.76 8.90 44.96
N THR A 7 -11.14 8.09 45.96
CA THR A 7 -11.04 8.43 47.38
C THR A 7 -9.59 8.60 47.81
N TYR A 8 -9.13 9.84 47.94
CA TYR A 8 -7.80 10.16 48.47
C TYR A 8 -7.69 9.90 49.97
N PHE A 9 -6.64 9.21 50.39
CA PHE A 9 -6.31 9.08 51.81
C PHE A 9 -5.42 10.23 52.28
N ARG A 10 -5.54 10.61 53.56
CA ARG A 10 -4.62 11.51 54.24
C ARG A 10 -3.86 10.72 55.33
N PRO A 11 -2.51 10.71 55.34
CA PRO A 11 -1.73 10.12 56.42
C PRO A 11 -2.01 10.81 57.75
N GLU A 12 -1.85 10.11 58.86
CA GLU A 12 -1.95 10.74 60.19
C GLU A 12 -0.78 11.71 60.42
N PRO A 13 -0.94 12.74 61.27
CA PRO A 13 0.13 13.67 61.60
C PRO A 13 1.40 12.97 62.11
N GLY A 14 2.50 13.08 61.37
CA GLY A 14 3.79 12.48 61.73
C GLY A 14 4.13 11.19 60.96
N GLU A 15 3.20 10.63 60.17
CA GLU A 15 3.48 9.50 59.30
C GLU A 15 4.21 9.93 58.01
N ALA A 16 5.13 9.09 57.55
CA ALA A 16 5.73 9.21 56.23
C ALA A 16 4.72 8.76 55.15
N LEU A 17 4.69 9.46 54.02
CA LEU A 17 3.87 9.09 52.88
C LEU A 17 4.63 8.05 52.04
N GLN A 18 4.07 6.87 51.80
CA GLN A 18 4.70 5.88 50.92
C GLN A 18 4.34 6.15 49.47
N LEU A 19 5.32 6.03 48.57
CA LEU A 19 5.16 6.20 47.14
C LEU A 19 5.68 4.97 46.41
N ARG A 20 4.93 4.53 45.40
CA ARG A 20 5.42 3.67 44.33
C ARG A 20 6.00 4.56 43.25
N ARG A 21 7.23 4.32 42.80
CA ARG A 21 7.89 5.09 41.74
C ARG A 21 8.34 4.14 40.66
N GLN A 22 8.25 4.53 39.39
CA GLN A 22 9.17 3.99 38.41
C GLN A 22 9.67 5.03 37.40
N TRP A 23 10.92 4.82 37.03
CA TRP A 23 11.70 5.68 36.16
C TRP A 23 11.59 5.21 34.72
N LEU A 24 11.42 6.12 33.78
CA LEU A 24 11.26 5.82 32.36
C LEU A 24 12.34 6.51 31.52
N ASP A 25 12.81 5.84 30.46
CA ASP A 25 13.67 6.45 29.43
C ASP A 25 12.88 7.23 28.37
N ALA A 26 13.57 7.71 27.33
CA ALA A 26 12.99 8.56 26.29
C ALA A 26 11.98 7.83 25.39
N GLU A 27 12.05 6.50 25.35
CA GLU A 27 11.14 5.62 24.62
C GLU A 27 10.03 5.06 25.52
N ASP A 28 9.82 5.65 26.70
CA ASP A 28 8.82 5.23 27.70
C ASP A 28 9.03 3.81 28.25
N LYS A 29 10.27 3.30 28.23
CA LYS A 29 10.59 1.99 28.82
C LYS A 29 10.94 2.11 30.31
N PRO A 30 10.41 1.22 31.16
CA PRO A 30 10.78 1.14 32.58
C PRO A 30 12.25 0.83 32.77
N LEU A 31 12.92 1.64 33.59
CA LEU A 31 14.32 1.45 33.98
C LEU A 31 14.45 0.80 35.35
N ASP A 32 13.67 1.26 36.32
CA ASP A 32 13.65 0.75 37.69
C ASP A 32 12.33 1.13 38.39
N GLU A 33 11.86 0.29 39.32
CA GLU A 33 10.65 0.48 40.11
C GLU A 33 10.92 0.21 41.59
N ASP A 34 10.56 1.16 42.46
CA ASP A 34 10.75 1.03 43.90
C ASP A 34 9.62 1.66 44.73
N TRP A 35 9.65 1.36 46.03
CA TRP A 35 8.77 1.96 47.03
C TRP A 35 9.59 2.85 47.96
N ARG A 36 9.22 4.12 48.08
CA ARG A 36 9.95 5.10 48.89
C ARG A 36 9.06 5.97 49.76
N PRO A 37 9.50 6.29 50.99
CA PRO A 37 8.85 7.31 51.78
C PRO A 37 9.19 8.72 51.28
N ALA A 38 8.20 9.60 51.22
CA ALA A 38 8.40 11.05 51.21
C ALA A 38 8.34 11.59 52.64
N ALA A 39 9.28 12.48 52.97
CA ALA A 39 9.41 13.05 54.30
C ALA A 39 8.47 14.25 54.46
N ARG A 40 7.79 14.34 55.60
CA ARG A 40 6.93 15.48 55.93
C ARG A 40 7.79 16.72 56.20
N THR A 41 7.46 17.84 55.56
CA THR A 41 8.16 19.12 55.73
C THR A 41 7.57 19.92 56.89
N PRO A 42 8.28 20.94 57.42
CA PRO A 42 7.73 21.86 58.42
C PRO A 42 6.49 22.62 57.95
N ALA A 43 6.35 22.83 56.64
CA ALA A 43 5.18 23.47 56.03
C ALA A 43 3.95 22.55 55.94
N GLY A 44 4.09 21.27 56.30
CA GLY A 44 3.01 20.28 56.23
C GLY A 44 2.84 19.59 54.88
N THR A 45 3.71 19.88 53.91
CA THR A 45 3.81 19.14 52.63
C THR A 45 4.69 17.89 52.80
N TYR A 46 4.83 17.10 51.73
CA TYR A 46 5.76 15.97 51.67
C TYR A 46 6.80 16.18 50.58
N ARG A 47 8.07 15.94 50.90
CA ARG A 47 9.18 16.06 49.96
C ARG A 47 9.73 14.68 49.58
N LEU A 48 9.82 14.43 48.28
CA LEU A 48 10.51 13.28 47.69
C LEU A 48 11.76 13.78 46.96
N ASP A 49 12.93 13.32 47.40
CA ASP A 49 14.20 13.59 46.72
C ASP A 49 14.32 12.71 45.46
N LEU A 50 14.87 13.26 44.37
CA LEU A 50 15.08 12.57 43.10
C LEU A 50 16.57 12.40 42.74
N ALA A 51 17.48 12.67 43.69
CA ALA A 51 18.92 12.51 43.49
C ALA A 51 19.33 11.06 43.15
N ASP A 52 18.49 10.08 43.48
CA ASP A 52 18.69 8.66 43.17
C ASP A 52 18.21 8.26 41.76
N ARG A 53 17.82 9.22 40.91
CA ARG A 53 17.34 8.93 39.56
C ARG A 53 18.40 8.21 38.70
N PRO A 54 18.02 7.16 37.94
CA PRO A 54 18.90 6.53 36.97
C PRO A 54 19.39 7.55 35.91
N PRO A 55 20.65 7.46 35.41
CA PRO A 55 21.19 8.42 34.44
C PRO A 55 20.40 8.56 33.13
N ARG A 56 19.69 7.49 32.73
CA ARG A 56 18.85 7.47 31.51
C ARG A 56 17.41 7.90 31.75
N ALA A 57 17.02 8.15 33.01
CA ALA A 57 15.65 8.50 33.33
C ALA A 57 15.34 9.93 32.88
N VAL A 58 14.31 10.07 32.05
CA VAL A 58 13.79 11.37 31.59
C VAL A 58 12.38 11.65 32.09
N LYS A 59 11.65 10.60 32.52
CA LYS A 59 10.34 10.72 33.17
C LYS A 59 10.30 9.89 34.45
N LEU A 60 9.42 10.29 35.36
CA LEU A 60 9.05 9.56 36.56
C LEU A 60 7.54 9.38 36.55
N ARG A 61 7.07 8.14 36.72
CA ARG A 61 5.69 7.87 37.12
C ARG A 61 5.64 7.47 38.59
N TYR A 62 4.65 7.97 39.32
CA TYR A 62 4.49 7.62 40.72
C TYR A 62 3.02 7.51 41.16
N GLN A 63 2.80 6.78 42.25
CA GLN A 63 1.52 6.68 42.95
C GLN A 63 1.73 6.76 44.46
N LEU A 64 0.77 7.33 45.18
CA LEU A 64 0.68 7.28 46.63
C LEU A 64 0.24 5.88 47.06
N SER A 65 0.78 5.34 48.15
CA SER A 65 0.52 3.96 48.58
C SER A 65 0.12 3.85 50.05
N ARG A 66 -0.86 2.98 50.35
CA ARG A 66 -1.20 2.58 51.72
C ARG A 66 -1.93 1.23 51.72
N ASP A 67 -1.53 0.32 52.61
CA ASP A 67 -2.12 -0.97 53.04
C ASP A 67 -2.78 -1.88 51.98
N TYR A 68 -3.73 -1.38 51.18
CA TYR A 68 -4.48 -2.13 50.17
C TYR A 68 -4.70 -1.39 48.82
N GLY A 69 -4.01 -0.28 48.54
CA GLY A 69 -4.17 0.41 47.25
C GLY A 69 -3.16 1.50 46.90
N THR A 70 -3.13 1.86 45.62
CA THR A 70 -2.30 2.93 45.04
C THR A 70 -3.19 4.02 44.46
N HIS A 71 -2.78 5.29 44.60
CA HIS A 71 -3.56 6.44 44.15
C HIS A 71 -2.71 7.47 43.41
N ASN A 72 -3.33 8.23 42.51
CA ASN A 72 -2.65 9.35 41.86
C ASN A 72 -2.20 10.42 42.87
N GLY A 73 -1.09 11.09 42.57
CA GLY A 73 -0.57 12.20 43.33
C GLY A 73 -1.11 13.57 42.90
N PRO A 74 -0.87 14.62 43.72
CA PRO A 74 -1.33 15.99 43.46
C PRO A 74 -0.52 16.74 42.39
N VAL A 75 0.63 16.21 41.96
CA VAL A 75 1.56 16.89 41.04
C VAL A 75 1.85 15.97 39.87
N ALA A 76 1.40 16.34 38.67
CA ALA A 76 1.67 15.58 37.46
C ALA A 76 1.69 16.51 36.23
N ASP A 77 2.48 16.17 35.22
CA ASP A 77 2.40 16.77 33.89
C ASP A 77 1.31 16.06 33.05
N SER A 78 1.09 14.76 33.32
CA SER A 78 -0.02 13.95 32.78
C SER A 78 -0.37 12.78 33.69
N TYR A 79 -1.52 12.14 33.46
CA TYR A 79 -1.95 10.95 34.18
C TYR A 79 -2.08 9.75 33.22
N GLU A 80 -1.63 8.57 33.65
CA GLU A 80 -1.74 7.31 32.89
C GLU A 80 -2.55 6.29 33.69
N SER A 81 -3.53 5.63 33.06
CA SER A 81 -4.34 4.61 33.75
C SER A 81 -3.46 3.47 34.24
N ASP A 82 -3.66 3.05 35.49
CA ASP A 82 -2.94 1.90 36.06
C ASP A 82 -3.64 0.55 35.82
N GLY A 83 -4.83 0.58 35.19
CA GLY A 83 -5.66 -0.60 34.93
C GLY A 83 -6.48 -1.11 36.13
N GLY A 84 -6.29 -0.52 37.32
CA GLY A 84 -6.93 -0.89 38.59
C GLY A 84 -8.01 0.08 39.08
N GLY A 85 -8.27 1.16 38.34
CA GLY A 85 -9.28 2.18 38.66
C GLY A 85 -8.73 3.51 39.17
N ASP A 86 -7.40 3.66 39.25
CA ASP A 86 -6.69 4.91 39.56
C ASP A 86 -5.64 5.21 38.48
N PHE A 87 -4.77 6.19 38.71
CA PHE A 87 -3.81 6.67 37.71
C PHE A 87 -2.39 6.80 38.28
N TRP A 88 -1.41 6.54 37.43
CA TRP A 88 -0.05 7.02 37.59
C TRP A 88 0.02 8.52 37.40
N SER A 89 0.75 9.22 38.27
CA SER A 89 1.13 10.61 38.07
C SER A 89 2.46 10.66 37.34
N VAL A 90 2.49 11.23 36.13
CA VAL A 90 3.64 11.22 35.24
C VAL A 90 4.26 12.61 35.15
N LEU A 91 5.59 12.67 35.32
CA LEU A 91 6.37 13.90 35.36
C LEU A 91 7.59 13.81 34.46
N ALA A 92 7.86 14.86 33.68
CA ALA A 92 9.16 15.05 33.06
C ALA A 92 10.19 15.48 34.11
N LEU A 93 11.39 14.88 34.07
CA LEU A 93 12.43 15.09 35.08
C LEU A 93 13.35 16.29 34.79
N ALA A 94 13.26 16.88 33.59
CA ALA A 94 14.09 18.00 33.20
C ALA A 94 13.95 19.18 34.19
N GLY A 95 15.08 19.57 34.82
CA GLY A 95 15.12 20.68 35.78
C GLY A 95 14.48 20.38 37.15
N ARG A 96 14.18 19.11 37.46
CA ARG A 96 13.61 18.70 38.76
C ARG A 96 14.61 17.86 39.54
N ASP A 97 14.91 18.28 40.76
CA ASP A 97 15.77 17.53 41.70
C ASP A 97 14.99 16.99 42.91
N ALA A 98 13.75 17.43 43.10
CA ALA A 98 12.83 16.93 44.12
C ALA A 98 11.37 17.22 43.74
N LEU A 99 10.44 16.53 44.40
CA LEU A 99 9.01 16.77 44.33
C LEU A 99 8.48 17.22 45.68
N GLU A 100 7.73 18.32 45.69
CA GLU A 100 6.92 18.75 46.84
C GLU A 100 5.47 18.34 46.58
N LEU A 101 4.88 17.62 47.52
CA LEU A 101 3.55 17.05 47.44
C LEU A 101 2.66 17.69 48.50
N ASP A 102 1.73 18.53 48.06
CA ASP A 102 0.68 19.08 48.92
C ASP A 102 -0.60 18.25 48.78
N LEU A 103 -0.88 17.41 49.78
CA LEU A 103 -2.09 16.58 49.78
C LEU A 103 -3.38 17.40 49.94
N ALA A 104 -3.30 18.69 50.35
CA ALA A 104 -4.45 19.58 50.38
C ALA A 104 -4.85 20.05 48.96
N ALA A 105 -3.94 19.96 47.98
CA ALA A 105 -4.22 20.26 46.58
C ALA A 105 -4.98 19.14 45.85
N LEU A 106 -5.12 17.94 46.46
CA LEU A 106 -5.96 16.88 45.90
C LEU A 106 -7.43 17.31 45.91
N PRO A 107 -8.20 17.03 44.84
CA PRO A 107 -9.61 17.33 44.82
C PRO A 107 -10.34 16.58 45.95
N PRO A 108 -11.44 17.12 46.50
CA PRO A 108 -12.22 16.41 47.50
C PRO A 108 -12.75 15.10 46.93
N ALA A 109 -12.64 14.01 47.69
CA ALA A 109 -13.16 12.69 47.29
C ALA A 109 -14.64 12.79 46.88
N GLY A 110 -14.98 12.19 45.73
CA GLY A 110 -16.35 12.17 45.20
C GLY A 110 -16.81 13.47 44.52
N LYS A 111 -15.88 14.38 44.13
CA LYS A 111 -16.21 15.51 43.25
C LYS A 111 -15.80 15.22 41.80
N PRO A 112 -16.67 15.52 40.80
CA PRO A 112 -16.31 15.39 39.40
C PRO A 112 -15.17 16.32 39.02
N ALA A 113 -14.12 15.77 38.41
CA ALA A 113 -13.07 16.52 37.73
C ALA A 113 -13.29 16.46 36.22
N ARG A 114 -12.96 17.55 35.51
CA ARG A 114 -12.94 17.55 34.05
C ARG A 114 -11.59 16.99 33.60
N LEU A 115 -11.60 15.75 33.10
CA LEU A 115 -10.42 15.04 32.64
C LEU A 115 -10.28 15.17 31.13
N GLU A 116 -9.07 15.45 30.67
CA GLU A 116 -8.66 15.36 29.27
C GLU A 116 -7.96 14.01 29.08
N TRP A 117 -8.52 13.14 28.23
CA TRP A 117 -7.99 11.80 28.02
C TRP A 117 -6.73 11.85 27.14
N ARG A 118 -5.66 11.22 27.63
CA ARG A 118 -4.54 10.76 26.80
C ARG A 118 -4.57 9.23 26.76
N GLY A 119 -5.25 8.70 25.75
CA GLY A 119 -5.51 7.29 25.46
C GLY A 119 -6.28 7.23 24.13
N GLU A 120 -6.59 6.04 23.63
CA GLU A 120 -7.28 5.93 22.34
C GLU A 120 -8.66 6.63 22.40
N PRO A 121 -8.91 7.65 21.56
CA PRO A 121 -10.18 8.36 21.47
C PRO A 121 -11.40 7.43 21.32
N PRO A 122 -12.57 7.78 21.87
CA PRO A 122 -13.76 6.92 21.85
C PRO A 122 -14.22 6.49 20.46
N ASP A 123 -14.07 7.38 19.48
CA ASP A 123 -14.34 7.16 18.07
C ASP A 123 -13.33 6.18 17.44
N GLN A 124 -12.04 6.31 17.76
CA GLN A 124 -11.01 5.34 17.35
C GLN A 124 -11.23 3.97 18.00
N ARG A 125 -11.63 3.95 19.28
CA ARG A 125 -12.03 2.72 19.98
C ARG A 125 -13.22 2.03 19.32
N ALA A 126 -14.22 2.81 18.89
CA ALA A 126 -15.37 2.28 18.16
C ALA A 126 -14.94 1.65 16.83
N VAL A 127 -14.09 2.33 16.06
CA VAL A 127 -13.51 1.79 14.81
C VAL A 127 -12.76 0.48 15.05
N ARG A 128 -11.90 0.41 16.07
CA ARG A 128 -11.18 -0.84 16.39
C ARG A 128 -12.14 -1.95 16.78
N ILE A 129 -13.08 -1.71 17.69
CA ILE A 129 -14.06 -2.72 18.13
C ILE A 129 -14.85 -3.24 16.93
N PHE A 130 -15.27 -2.35 16.03
CA PHE A 130 -15.97 -2.71 14.80
C PHE A 130 -15.11 -3.63 13.94
N ARG A 131 -13.85 -3.26 13.66
CA ARG A 131 -12.93 -4.07 12.86
C ARG A 131 -12.64 -5.44 13.50
N ASP A 132 -12.46 -5.49 14.81
CA ASP A 132 -12.22 -6.74 15.56
C ASP A 132 -13.45 -7.66 15.56
N THR A 133 -14.65 -7.07 15.50
CA THR A 133 -15.92 -7.82 15.45
C THR A 133 -16.18 -8.37 14.06
N TRP A 134 -16.04 -7.55 13.02
CA TRP A 134 -16.47 -7.88 11.66
C TRP A 134 -15.35 -8.46 10.79
N GLY A 135 -14.10 -8.02 10.99
CA GLY A 135 -12.92 -8.44 10.23
C GLY A 135 -12.69 -9.96 10.21
N PRO A 136 -12.62 -10.63 11.37
CA PRO A 136 -12.45 -12.08 11.43
C PRO A 136 -13.60 -12.84 10.77
N ARG A 137 -14.85 -12.37 10.91
CA ARG A 137 -16.04 -12.98 10.30
C ARG A 137 -16.00 -12.87 8.77
N SER A 138 -15.69 -11.69 8.25
CA SER A 138 -15.50 -11.45 6.81
C SER A 138 -14.38 -12.34 6.25
N THR A 139 -13.22 -12.34 6.91
CA THR A 139 -12.05 -13.14 6.52
C THR A 139 -12.34 -14.64 6.53
N ALA A 140 -13.04 -15.15 7.54
CA ALA A 140 -13.40 -16.57 7.61
C ALA A 140 -14.30 -16.99 6.43
N LEU A 141 -15.25 -16.14 6.06
CA LEU A 141 -16.13 -16.41 4.92
C LEU A 141 -15.38 -16.32 3.59
N GLN A 142 -14.49 -15.34 3.41
CA GLN A 142 -13.63 -15.23 2.23
C GLN A 142 -12.70 -16.45 2.10
N ARG A 143 -12.10 -16.92 3.19
CA ARG A 143 -11.26 -18.14 3.19
C ARG A 143 -12.02 -19.39 2.79
N SER A 144 -13.34 -19.45 3.04
CA SER A 144 -14.16 -20.56 2.55
C SER A 144 -14.25 -20.62 1.01
N MET A 145 -13.90 -19.52 0.34
CA MET A 145 -13.85 -19.40 -1.14
C MET A 145 -12.46 -19.77 -1.69
N THR A 146 -11.44 -19.84 -0.83
CA THR A 146 -10.10 -20.32 -1.18
C THR A 146 -10.08 -21.84 -1.15
N ALA A 147 -9.76 -22.47 -2.27
CA ALA A 147 -9.59 -23.90 -2.34
C ALA A 147 -8.32 -24.37 -1.60
N PRO A 148 -8.19 -25.66 -1.26
CA PRO A 148 -7.02 -26.20 -0.55
C PRO A 148 -5.68 -25.98 -1.27
N ASP A 149 -5.72 -25.71 -2.58
CA ASP A 149 -4.57 -25.38 -3.43
C ASP A 149 -4.17 -23.89 -3.36
N GLY A 150 -4.83 -23.10 -2.49
CA GLY A 150 -4.59 -21.67 -2.33
C GLY A 150 -5.27 -20.80 -3.37
N LYS A 151 -5.99 -21.37 -4.36
CA LYS A 151 -6.67 -20.59 -5.39
C LYS A 151 -8.02 -20.06 -4.89
N VAL A 152 -8.24 -18.77 -5.06
CA VAL A 152 -9.56 -18.15 -4.85
C VAL A 152 -10.49 -18.62 -5.97
N ARG A 153 -11.66 -19.16 -5.62
CA ARG A 153 -12.70 -19.55 -6.58
C ARG A 153 -13.86 -18.56 -6.50
N GLU A 154 -14.61 -18.49 -7.60
CA GLU A 154 -15.88 -17.78 -7.61
C GLU A 154 -16.80 -18.28 -6.47
N PRO A 155 -17.36 -17.38 -5.65
CA PRO A 155 -18.22 -17.79 -4.55
C PRO A 155 -19.46 -18.52 -5.07
N THR A 156 -19.88 -19.56 -4.36
CA THR A 156 -21.18 -20.20 -4.62
C THR A 156 -22.33 -19.22 -4.34
N PRO A 157 -23.54 -19.46 -4.87
CA PRO A 157 -24.73 -18.65 -4.52
C PRO A 157 -24.96 -18.56 -3.00
N ALA A 158 -24.72 -19.65 -2.27
CA ALA A 158 -24.83 -19.68 -0.81
C ALA A 158 -23.79 -18.79 -0.12
N GLN A 159 -22.53 -18.84 -0.57
CA GLN A 159 -21.46 -17.98 -0.05
C GLN A 159 -21.71 -16.50 -0.37
N ARG A 160 -22.20 -16.17 -1.57
CA ARG A 160 -22.62 -14.81 -1.91
C ARG A 160 -23.73 -14.31 -0.98
N ALA A 161 -24.76 -15.13 -0.75
CA ALA A 161 -25.85 -14.79 0.15
C ALA A 161 -25.36 -14.59 1.59
N ALA A 162 -24.45 -15.45 2.08
CA ALA A 162 -23.86 -15.31 3.41
C ALA A 162 -23.03 -14.02 3.54
N LEU A 163 -22.26 -13.66 2.50
CA LEU A 163 -21.44 -12.44 2.51
C LEU A 163 -22.32 -11.19 2.49
N ALA A 164 -23.36 -11.20 1.66
CA ALA A 164 -24.33 -10.11 1.60
C ALA A 164 -25.07 -9.93 2.95
N ALA A 165 -25.49 -11.03 3.59
CA ALA A 165 -26.12 -10.97 4.91
C ALA A 165 -25.17 -10.41 5.97
N LEU A 166 -23.91 -10.89 6.02
CA LEU A 166 -22.91 -10.41 6.95
C LEU A 166 -22.59 -8.91 6.74
N ALA A 167 -22.46 -8.48 5.49
CA ALA A 167 -22.23 -7.08 5.14
C ALA A 167 -23.42 -6.20 5.54
N ALA A 168 -24.66 -6.68 5.37
CA ALA A 168 -25.86 -5.95 5.79
C ALA A 168 -25.93 -5.79 7.32
N GLU A 169 -25.57 -6.83 8.10
CA GLU A 169 -25.48 -6.74 9.56
C GLU A 169 -24.42 -5.71 9.98
N ALA A 170 -23.22 -5.76 9.39
CA ALA A 170 -22.13 -4.83 9.70
C ALA A 170 -22.51 -3.39 9.36
N ARG A 171 -23.23 -3.19 8.25
CA ARG A 171 -23.72 -1.86 7.87
C ARG A 171 -24.76 -1.34 8.85
N ALA A 172 -25.68 -2.18 9.29
CA ALA A 172 -26.68 -1.82 10.30
C ALA A 172 -26.02 -1.45 11.65
N ASP A 173 -24.99 -2.19 12.06
CA ASP A 173 -24.20 -1.89 13.25
C ASP A 173 -23.48 -0.54 13.15
N ALA A 174 -22.84 -0.26 12.01
CA ALA A 174 -22.26 1.06 11.75
C ALA A 174 -23.31 2.18 11.78
N ASP A 175 -24.49 1.95 11.20
CA ASP A 175 -25.58 2.92 11.13
C ASP A 175 -26.27 3.19 12.47
N ALA A 176 -26.20 2.24 13.41
CA ALA A 176 -26.79 2.33 14.73
C ALA A 176 -26.03 3.28 15.69
N ALA A 177 -24.84 3.75 15.31
CA ALA A 177 -24.10 4.75 16.10
C ALA A 177 -24.95 6.00 16.35
N ALA A 178 -24.94 6.47 17.59
CA ALA A 178 -25.82 7.54 18.05
C ALA A 178 -25.41 8.92 17.49
N ASP A 179 -24.10 9.19 17.43
CA ASP A 179 -23.53 10.42 16.88
C ASP A 179 -23.09 10.27 15.42
N ASP A 180 -23.22 11.35 14.66
CA ASP A 180 -22.96 11.37 13.21
C ASP A 180 -21.48 11.12 12.89
N ASP A 181 -20.57 11.58 13.74
CA ASP A 181 -19.11 11.43 13.58
C ASP A 181 -18.68 9.97 13.74
N THR A 182 -19.10 9.31 14.81
CA THR A 182 -18.84 7.87 15.01
C THR A 182 -19.51 7.07 13.90
N ARG A 183 -20.74 7.41 13.50
CA ARG A 183 -21.41 6.75 12.36
C ARG A 183 -20.60 6.88 11.07
N MET A 184 -20.06 8.06 10.77
CA MET A 184 -19.19 8.27 9.62
C MET A 184 -17.97 7.35 9.69
N LEU A 185 -17.25 7.35 10.82
CA LEU A 185 -16.04 6.55 10.99
C LEU A 185 -16.30 5.05 10.94
N LEU A 186 -17.41 4.57 11.51
CA LEU A 186 -17.83 3.17 11.39
C LEU A 186 -18.23 2.79 9.96
N ARG A 187 -18.85 3.70 9.21
CA ARG A 187 -19.13 3.49 7.77
C ARG A 187 -17.86 3.40 6.95
N LEU A 188 -16.83 4.16 7.29
CA LEU A 188 -15.52 4.06 6.65
C LEU A 188 -14.80 2.76 7.04
N ALA A 189 -14.84 2.37 8.33
CA ALA A 189 -14.33 1.07 8.80
C ALA A 189 -15.06 -0.12 8.15
N TYR A 190 -16.34 0.03 7.85
CA TYR A 190 -17.10 -0.96 7.07
C TYR A 190 -16.49 -1.20 5.69
N LEU A 191 -16.02 -0.15 5.01
CA LEU A 191 -15.40 -0.27 3.70
C LEU A 191 -14.05 -1.02 3.76
N ASP A 192 -13.28 -0.87 4.85
CA ASP A 192 -12.08 -1.68 5.10
C ASP A 192 -12.39 -3.18 5.19
N VAL A 193 -13.49 -3.54 5.85
CA VAL A 193 -13.85 -4.93 6.15
C VAL A 193 -14.59 -5.59 4.99
N PHE A 194 -15.38 -4.81 4.26
CA PHE A 194 -16.21 -5.25 3.13
C PHE A 194 -15.92 -4.40 1.89
N PRO A 195 -14.72 -4.52 1.29
CA PRO A 195 -14.41 -3.78 0.09
C PRO A 195 -15.31 -4.24 -1.06
N VAL A 196 -16.03 -3.29 -1.66
CA VAL A 196 -16.93 -3.56 -2.79
C VAL A 196 -16.09 -3.68 -4.06
N LEU A 197 -15.60 -4.88 -4.36
CA LEU A 197 -14.69 -5.10 -5.49
C LEU A 197 -15.38 -5.51 -6.80
N HIS A 198 -16.66 -5.90 -6.76
CA HIS A 198 -17.33 -6.52 -7.92
C HIS A 198 -18.74 -5.98 -8.26
N ASP A 199 -19.29 -5.03 -7.48
CA ASP A 199 -20.57 -4.36 -7.79
C ASP A 199 -20.33 -2.86 -8.08
N PRO A 200 -20.32 -2.45 -9.36
CA PRO A 200 -20.10 -1.05 -9.74
C PRO A 200 -21.14 -0.07 -9.20
N ALA A 201 -22.41 -0.49 -9.10
CA ALA A 201 -23.48 0.40 -8.66
C ALA A 201 -23.35 0.71 -7.16
N HIS A 202 -23.08 -0.31 -6.36
CA HIS A 202 -22.85 -0.14 -4.93
C HIS A 202 -21.53 0.59 -4.63
N ALA A 203 -20.46 0.30 -5.39
CA ALA A 203 -19.20 1.03 -5.28
C ALA A 203 -19.38 2.53 -5.56
N ARG A 204 -20.17 2.87 -6.60
CA ARG A 204 -20.53 4.25 -6.93
C ARG A 204 -21.32 4.93 -5.81
N GLU A 205 -22.29 4.25 -5.23
CA GLU A 205 -23.09 4.77 -4.11
C GLU A 205 -22.21 5.14 -2.90
N GLN A 206 -21.30 4.24 -2.49
CA GLN A 206 -20.39 4.53 -1.37
C GLN A 206 -19.45 5.68 -1.71
N ALA A 207 -18.95 5.75 -2.94
CA ALA A 207 -18.07 6.82 -3.36
C ALA A 207 -18.78 8.19 -3.41
N ASP A 208 -20.01 8.26 -3.91
CA ASP A 208 -20.82 9.48 -3.85
C ASP A 208 -21.11 9.89 -2.38
N TRP A 209 -21.29 8.93 -1.48
CA TRP A 209 -21.41 9.21 -0.05
C TRP A 209 -20.13 9.81 0.54
N ILE A 210 -18.95 9.25 0.21
CA ILE A 210 -17.64 9.77 0.65
C ILE A 210 -17.45 11.20 0.15
N LEU A 211 -17.60 11.42 -1.16
CA LEU A 211 -17.39 12.74 -1.79
C LEU A 211 -18.29 13.83 -1.18
N ALA A 212 -19.48 13.46 -0.71
CA ALA A 212 -20.44 14.40 -0.15
C ALA A 212 -20.24 14.71 1.34
N ARG A 213 -19.53 13.86 2.10
CA ARG A 213 -19.59 13.87 3.58
C ARG A 213 -18.25 13.75 4.30
N VAL A 214 -17.21 13.30 3.61
CA VAL A 214 -15.91 13.05 4.23
C VAL A 214 -14.96 14.17 3.87
N ASP A 215 -14.49 14.90 4.88
CA ASP A 215 -13.43 15.89 4.70
C ASP A 215 -12.10 15.15 4.39
N PRO A 216 -11.47 15.37 3.22
CA PRO A 216 -10.20 14.75 2.87
C PRO A 216 -9.03 15.10 3.82
N LEU A 217 -9.18 16.11 4.67
CA LEU A 217 -8.19 16.53 5.67
C LEU A 217 -8.54 16.11 7.11
N ASP A 218 -9.61 15.33 7.31
CA ASP A 218 -9.98 14.85 8.64
C ASP A 218 -8.86 13.96 9.22
N PRO A 219 -8.21 14.35 10.34
CA PRO A 219 -7.05 13.64 10.88
C PRO A 219 -7.37 12.21 11.31
N ARG A 220 -8.64 11.86 11.51
CA ARG A 220 -9.10 10.51 11.89
C ARG A 220 -9.00 9.52 10.73
N LEU A 221 -8.91 9.99 9.48
CA LEU A 221 -8.73 9.14 8.30
C LEU A 221 -7.39 8.40 8.27
N GLY A 222 -6.39 8.86 9.02
CA GLY A 222 -5.11 8.14 9.13
C GLY A 222 -5.24 6.68 9.60
N LEU A 223 -6.33 6.34 10.31
CA LEU A 223 -6.63 4.99 10.79
C LEU A 223 -7.43 4.14 9.79
N LEU A 224 -7.88 4.76 8.70
CA LEU A 224 -8.85 4.26 7.72
C LEU A 224 -8.33 4.56 6.30
N SER A 225 -7.09 4.13 6.02
CA SER A 225 -6.37 4.50 4.79
C SER A 225 -6.95 3.94 3.49
N SER A 226 -8.02 3.13 3.55
CA SER A 226 -8.69 2.60 2.35
C SER A 226 -9.53 3.62 1.60
N VAL A 227 -9.85 4.77 2.20
CA VAL A 227 -10.80 5.72 1.58
C VAL A 227 -10.33 6.20 0.20
N PRO A 228 -9.07 6.63 0.00
CA PRO A 228 -8.56 6.94 -1.34
C PRO A 228 -8.55 5.72 -2.27
N PHE A 229 -8.29 4.52 -1.74
CA PHE A 229 -8.36 3.27 -2.51
C PHE A 229 -9.76 3.00 -3.07
N HIS A 230 -10.81 3.19 -2.26
CA HIS A 230 -12.20 3.05 -2.71
C HIS A 230 -12.56 4.03 -3.82
N LEU A 231 -12.21 5.31 -3.64
CA LEU A 231 -12.44 6.32 -4.68
C LEU A 231 -11.66 6.01 -5.96
N GLY A 232 -10.40 5.59 -5.82
CA GLY A 232 -9.52 5.22 -6.92
C GLY A 232 -10.06 4.07 -7.77
N ARG A 233 -10.65 3.05 -7.16
CA ARG A 233 -11.27 1.92 -7.88
C ARG A 233 -12.49 2.35 -8.70
N VAL A 234 -13.30 3.29 -8.20
CA VAL A 234 -14.46 3.79 -8.94
C VAL A 234 -14.03 4.66 -10.11
N LEU A 235 -12.90 5.39 -10.00
CA LEU A 235 -12.36 6.21 -11.10
C LEU A 235 -12.13 5.43 -12.39
N GLU A 236 -11.76 4.14 -12.31
CA GLU A 236 -11.49 3.30 -13.47
C GLU A 236 -12.73 3.09 -14.37
N THR A 237 -13.93 3.18 -13.80
CA THR A 237 -15.20 2.84 -14.48
C THR A 237 -16.19 4.00 -14.53
N ALA A 238 -15.82 5.17 -13.99
CA ALA A 238 -16.71 6.30 -13.83
C ALA A 238 -16.75 7.25 -15.03
N ASP A 239 -17.88 7.95 -15.18
CA ASP A 239 -18.03 9.08 -16.08
C ASP A 239 -17.10 10.26 -15.69
N GLU A 240 -16.78 11.14 -16.66
CA GLU A 240 -15.87 12.27 -16.43
C GLU A 240 -16.38 13.26 -15.36
N SER A 241 -17.70 13.41 -15.18
CA SER A 241 -18.23 14.31 -14.16
C SER A 241 -17.92 13.81 -12.75
N PHE A 242 -18.06 12.51 -12.51
CA PHE A 242 -17.67 11.90 -11.26
C PHE A 242 -16.16 11.94 -11.07
N ALA A 243 -15.41 11.58 -12.12
CA ALA A 243 -13.96 11.56 -12.05
C ALA A 243 -13.39 12.92 -11.67
N ALA A 244 -13.95 14.02 -12.19
CA ALA A 244 -13.56 15.37 -11.81
C ALA A 244 -13.78 15.65 -10.30
N ARG A 245 -14.92 15.23 -9.73
CA ARG A 245 -15.18 15.41 -8.28
C ARG A 245 -14.21 14.60 -7.43
N ALA A 246 -13.95 13.35 -7.82
CA ALA A 246 -13.02 12.48 -7.12
C ALA A 246 -11.57 12.97 -7.23
N GLU A 247 -11.14 13.47 -8.39
CA GLU A 247 -9.82 14.10 -8.54
C GLU A 247 -9.64 15.31 -7.63
N VAL A 248 -10.68 16.15 -7.46
CA VAL A 248 -10.63 17.29 -6.52
C VAL A 248 -10.47 16.80 -5.10
N TRP A 249 -11.27 15.80 -4.68
CA TRP A 249 -11.17 15.23 -3.34
C TRP A 249 -9.79 14.61 -3.09
N LEU A 250 -9.27 13.81 -4.03
CA LEU A 250 -7.94 13.20 -3.94
C LEU A 250 -6.83 14.25 -3.95
N GLY A 251 -7.01 15.35 -4.67
CA GLY A 251 -6.10 16.50 -4.68
C GLY A 251 -5.90 17.07 -3.28
N HIS A 252 -7.01 17.27 -2.55
CA HIS A 252 -6.97 17.69 -1.14
C HIS A 252 -6.42 16.59 -0.22
N ALA A 253 -6.78 15.32 -0.43
CA ALA A 253 -6.28 14.21 0.36
C ALA A 253 -4.76 14.03 0.23
N ALA A 254 -4.17 14.40 -0.90
CA ALA A 254 -2.71 14.42 -1.09
C ALA A 254 -2.00 15.45 -0.19
N ASP A 255 -2.71 16.43 0.36
CA ASP A 255 -2.17 17.37 1.37
C ASP A 255 -2.35 16.88 2.81
N HIS A 256 -2.97 15.72 3.03
CA HIS A 256 -3.22 15.18 4.36
C HIS A 256 -1.90 14.87 5.10
N PRO A 257 -1.79 15.14 6.42
CA PRO A 257 -0.54 14.95 7.18
C PRO A 257 -0.13 13.47 7.32
N HIS A 258 -1.08 12.54 7.32
CA HIS A 258 -0.80 11.10 7.35
C HIS A 258 -0.27 10.60 5.99
N ALA A 259 0.96 10.10 5.99
CA ALA A 259 1.70 9.78 4.78
C ALA A 259 1.00 8.75 3.88
N GLU A 260 0.48 7.68 4.46
CA GLU A 260 -0.20 6.62 3.70
C GLU A 260 -1.40 7.16 2.91
N LEU A 261 -2.18 8.06 3.50
CA LEU A 261 -3.39 8.59 2.87
C LEU A 261 -3.01 9.53 1.72
N ALA A 262 -2.04 10.40 1.95
CA ALA A 262 -1.53 11.31 0.95
C ALA A 262 -0.88 10.58 -0.23
N LEU A 263 -0.03 9.58 0.04
CA LEU A 263 0.63 8.77 -1.01
C LEU A 263 -0.37 7.92 -1.79
N THR A 264 -1.39 7.35 -1.13
CA THR A 264 -2.46 6.63 -1.85
C THR A 264 -3.22 7.58 -2.79
N ALA A 265 -3.55 8.79 -2.34
CA ALA A 265 -4.21 9.78 -3.17
C ALA A 265 -3.33 10.22 -4.37
N LEU A 266 -2.04 10.48 -4.13
CA LEU A 266 -1.07 10.81 -5.17
C LEU A 266 -0.93 9.68 -6.20
N HIS A 267 -0.90 8.42 -5.76
CA HIS A 267 -0.82 7.26 -6.65
C HIS A 267 -1.98 7.21 -7.65
N TYR A 268 -3.22 7.37 -7.21
CA TYR A 268 -4.37 7.36 -8.11
C TYR A 268 -4.41 8.57 -9.06
N LEU A 269 -4.00 9.75 -8.58
CA LEU A 269 -3.87 10.93 -9.43
C LEU A 269 -2.79 10.72 -10.51
N LEU A 270 -1.66 10.11 -10.14
CA LEU A 270 -0.56 9.78 -11.05
C LEU A 270 -1.00 8.77 -12.11
N ALA A 271 -1.58 7.64 -11.68
CA ALA A 271 -2.05 6.59 -12.57
C ALA A 271 -3.04 7.13 -13.61
N ARG A 272 -3.98 7.98 -13.18
CA ARG A 272 -4.96 8.60 -14.09
C ARG A 272 -4.33 9.64 -15.03
N ALA A 273 -3.34 10.41 -14.58
CA ALA A 273 -2.63 11.35 -15.43
C ALA A 273 -1.77 10.62 -16.49
N ASP A 274 -1.07 9.56 -16.10
CA ASP A 274 -0.26 8.71 -16.98
C ASP A 274 -1.11 8.01 -18.04
N ALA A 275 -2.24 7.41 -17.64
CA ALA A 275 -3.20 6.79 -18.57
C ALA A 275 -3.78 7.77 -19.61
N ARG A 276 -3.73 9.08 -19.34
CA ARG A 276 -4.18 10.14 -20.27
C ARG A 276 -3.03 10.80 -21.03
N GLY A 277 -1.78 10.36 -20.85
CA GLY A 277 -0.60 10.96 -21.48
C GLY A 277 -0.34 12.41 -21.05
N LEU A 278 -0.67 12.77 -19.80
CA LEU A 278 -0.52 14.12 -19.28
C LEU A 278 0.83 14.28 -18.56
N ASP A 279 1.92 14.25 -19.32
CA ASP A 279 3.31 14.21 -18.80
C ASP A 279 3.62 15.33 -17.80
N ASP A 280 3.22 16.57 -18.07
CA ASP A 280 3.42 17.72 -17.17
C ASP A 280 2.70 17.52 -15.82
N ARG A 281 1.51 16.90 -15.85
CA ARG A 281 0.74 16.59 -14.65
C ARG A 281 1.37 15.45 -13.87
N VAL A 282 1.88 14.42 -14.56
CA VAL A 282 2.64 13.32 -13.94
C VAL A 282 3.87 13.88 -13.23
N ALA A 283 4.66 14.73 -13.90
CA ALA A 283 5.85 15.35 -13.31
C ALA A 283 5.51 16.20 -12.08
N ALA A 284 4.45 17.02 -12.14
CA ALA A 284 4.01 17.85 -11.02
C ALA A 284 3.54 17.02 -9.81
N LEU A 285 2.78 15.95 -10.04
CA LEU A 285 2.32 15.05 -8.97
C LEU A 285 3.47 14.23 -8.38
N TYR A 286 4.38 13.75 -9.22
CA TYR A 286 5.54 12.97 -8.78
C TYR A 286 6.50 13.83 -7.93
N ALA A 287 6.66 15.12 -8.25
CA ALA A 287 7.43 16.04 -7.42
C ALA A 287 6.89 16.11 -5.97
N ARG A 288 5.58 15.97 -5.76
CA ARG A 288 4.97 15.90 -4.41
C ARG A 288 5.33 14.61 -3.68
N VAL A 289 5.43 13.49 -4.39
CA VAL A 289 5.86 12.19 -3.81
C VAL A 289 7.29 12.28 -3.26
N ARG A 290 8.12 13.19 -3.79
CA ARG A 290 9.49 13.44 -3.33
C ARG A 290 9.61 14.42 -2.15
N GLU A 291 8.50 14.89 -1.60
CA GLU A 291 8.53 15.74 -0.40
C GLU A 291 9.20 15.01 0.78
N PRO A 292 10.00 15.70 1.63
CA PRO A 292 10.74 15.05 2.73
C PRO A 292 9.88 14.24 3.72
N ARG A 293 8.60 14.58 3.85
CA ARG A 293 7.64 13.87 4.72
C ARG A 293 7.34 12.43 4.27
N PHE A 294 7.71 12.07 3.05
CA PHE A 294 7.56 10.73 2.47
C PHE A 294 8.88 9.98 2.36
N ALA A 295 9.97 10.54 2.87
CA ALA A 295 11.26 9.85 2.94
C ALA A 295 11.08 8.51 3.68
N ASP A 296 11.70 7.45 3.16
CA ASP A 296 11.68 6.09 3.70
C ASP A 296 10.29 5.42 3.76
N ASN A 297 9.31 5.92 2.99
CA ASN A 297 7.99 5.29 2.89
C ASN A 297 7.93 4.29 1.71
N PHE A 298 7.50 3.06 2.00
CA PHE A 298 7.35 2.00 1.00
C PHE A 298 6.45 2.38 -0.18
N ASN A 299 5.34 3.09 0.06
CA ASN A 299 4.46 3.53 -1.03
C ASN A 299 5.11 4.62 -1.89
N ALA A 300 5.96 5.47 -1.32
CA ALA A 300 6.73 6.44 -2.11
C ALA A 300 7.73 5.71 -3.03
N GLU A 301 8.41 4.66 -2.54
CA GLU A 301 9.28 3.81 -3.36
C GLU A 301 8.50 3.06 -4.45
N PHE A 302 7.33 2.54 -4.10
CA PHE A 302 6.41 1.87 -5.02
C PHE A 302 5.99 2.81 -6.16
N ILE A 303 5.60 4.05 -5.82
CA ILE A 303 5.23 5.08 -6.78
C ILE A 303 6.45 5.48 -7.62
N ALA A 304 7.64 5.61 -7.04
CA ALA A 304 8.86 5.92 -7.77
C ALA A 304 9.17 4.87 -8.86
N ARG A 305 9.07 3.58 -8.55
CA ARG A 305 9.29 2.53 -9.56
C ARG A 305 8.34 2.62 -10.76
N GLN A 306 7.17 3.23 -10.58
CA GLN A 306 6.18 3.41 -11.63
C GLN A 306 6.20 4.78 -12.31
N PHE A 307 6.55 5.86 -11.61
CA PHE A 307 6.33 7.22 -12.12
C PHE A 307 7.58 8.10 -12.06
N ASP A 308 8.71 7.59 -11.56
CA ASP A 308 9.98 8.31 -11.61
C ASP A 308 10.34 8.63 -13.07
N PRO A 309 10.56 9.91 -13.43
CA PRO A 309 10.98 10.30 -14.77
C PRO A 309 12.35 9.72 -15.17
N ASP A 310 13.14 9.25 -14.21
CA ASP A 310 14.43 8.61 -14.43
C ASP A 310 14.37 7.07 -14.31
N ARG A 311 13.15 6.48 -14.27
CA ARG A 311 12.98 5.01 -14.23
C ARG A 311 13.62 4.34 -15.46
N PRO A 312 14.19 3.13 -15.33
CA PRO A 312 14.95 2.51 -16.41
C PRO A 312 14.13 2.21 -17.68
N ILE A 313 12.86 1.83 -17.51
CA ILE A 313 11.95 1.58 -18.63
C ILE A 313 10.87 2.66 -18.63
N GLN A 314 10.91 3.52 -19.65
CA GLN A 314 9.95 4.62 -19.82
C GLN A 314 9.69 4.86 -21.31
N ARG A 315 8.43 5.16 -21.66
CA ARG A 315 8.06 5.61 -23.01
C ARG A 315 8.94 6.77 -23.48
N GLY A 316 9.35 6.72 -24.75
CA GLY A 316 10.18 7.75 -25.36
C GLY A 316 11.66 7.71 -24.93
N LYS A 317 12.06 6.79 -24.06
CA LYS A 317 13.47 6.58 -23.68
C LYS A 317 14.04 5.33 -24.34
N PRO A 318 15.38 5.24 -24.51
CA PRO A 318 16.02 4.00 -24.92
C PRO A 318 15.72 2.86 -23.94
N PHE A 319 15.40 1.68 -24.45
CA PHE A 319 15.28 0.50 -23.60
C PHE A 319 16.67 0.10 -23.06
N PRO A 320 16.81 -0.25 -21.76
CA PRO A 320 18.09 -0.68 -21.21
C PRO A 320 18.68 -1.86 -21.99
N ASP A 321 19.99 -1.81 -22.29
CA ASP A 321 20.64 -2.90 -23.00
C ASP A 321 20.56 -4.20 -22.18
N PHE A 322 20.61 -5.33 -22.87
CA PHE A 322 20.46 -6.62 -22.25
C PHE A 322 21.19 -7.73 -22.95
N GLU A 323 21.61 -8.70 -22.14
CA GLU A 323 22.15 -9.97 -22.54
C GLU A 323 21.63 -11.02 -21.56
N PHE A 324 20.90 -12.00 -22.07
CA PHE A 324 20.39 -13.11 -21.28
C PHE A 324 20.80 -14.44 -21.92
N PRO A 325 21.09 -15.48 -21.13
CA PRO A 325 21.23 -16.84 -21.65
C PRO A 325 20.02 -17.23 -22.51
N ALA A 326 20.28 -17.80 -23.68
CA ALA A 326 19.22 -18.44 -24.44
C ALA A 326 18.68 -19.65 -23.66
N LEU A 327 17.37 -19.89 -23.78
CA LEU A 327 16.75 -21.06 -23.17
C LEU A 327 17.35 -22.36 -23.72
N ALA A 328 17.58 -22.42 -25.03
CA ALA A 328 18.16 -23.57 -25.69
C ALA A 328 19.65 -23.73 -25.31
N ALA A 329 20.00 -24.90 -24.77
CA ALA A 329 21.37 -25.19 -24.36
C ALA A 329 22.37 -25.04 -25.53
N GLY A 330 23.42 -24.26 -25.31
CA GLY A 330 24.48 -24.01 -26.31
C GLY A 330 24.15 -22.99 -27.41
N ALA A 331 22.93 -22.42 -27.40
CA ALA A 331 22.59 -21.31 -28.29
C ALA A 331 23.30 -20.00 -27.85
N PRO A 332 23.56 -19.07 -28.78
CA PRO A 332 24.13 -17.77 -28.44
C PRO A 332 23.18 -17.01 -27.50
N PRO A 333 23.71 -16.13 -26.63
CA PRO A 333 22.89 -15.34 -25.74
C PRO A 333 21.94 -14.41 -26.52
N VAL A 334 20.79 -14.15 -25.91
CA VAL A 334 19.75 -13.27 -26.44
C VAL A 334 20.09 -11.85 -26.03
N THR A 335 20.40 -10.98 -27.00
CA THR A 335 20.90 -9.62 -26.73
C THR A 335 20.06 -8.51 -27.36
N GLY A 336 20.02 -7.33 -26.72
CA GLY A 336 19.45 -6.12 -27.31
C GLY A 336 20.25 -5.66 -28.53
N ALA A 337 21.58 -5.81 -28.49
CA ALA A 337 22.49 -5.47 -29.60
C ALA A 337 22.13 -6.16 -30.93
N ALA A 338 21.71 -7.43 -30.90
CA ALA A 338 21.30 -8.18 -32.09
C ALA A 338 19.98 -7.68 -32.72
N ARG A 339 19.26 -6.79 -32.02
CA ARG A 339 17.93 -6.28 -32.38
C ARG A 339 17.91 -4.80 -32.74
N ARG A 340 19.08 -4.16 -32.86
CA ARG A 340 19.16 -2.79 -33.35
C ARG A 340 18.64 -2.69 -34.78
N GLY A 341 17.84 -1.66 -35.07
CA GLY A 341 17.28 -1.43 -36.40
C GLY A 341 16.08 -2.32 -36.76
N ARG A 342 15.46 -2.99 -35.79
CA ARG A 342 14.18 -3.71 -35.95
C ARG A 342 13.32 -3.53 -34.70
N PRO A 343 11.99 -3.44 -34.82
CA PRO A 343 11.14 -3.41 -33.64
C PRO A 343 11.09 -4.80 -32.99
N TYR A 344 11.03 -4.82 -31.66
CA TYR A 344 10.86 -6.05 -30.90
C TYR A 344 9.96 -5.84 -29.69
N PHE A 345 9.20 -6.87 -29.36
CA PHE A 345 8.40 -6.98 -28.16
C PHE A 345 9.10 -7.91 -27.19
N ILE A 346 9.52 -7.38 -26.04
CA ILE A 346 10.15 -8.16 -24.97
C ILE A 346 9.17 -8.33 -23.80
N GLU A 347 9.03 -9.56 -23.32
CA GLU A 347 8.17 -9.90 -22.19
C GLU A 347 8.93 -10.65 -21.11
N PHE A 348 8.96 -10.09 -19.89
CA PHE A 348 9.41 -10.80 -18.69
C PHE A 348 8.25 -11.58 -18.10
N TRP A 349 8.43 -12.89 -17.92
CA TRP A 349 7.36 -13.81 -17.52
C TRP A 349 7.89 -15.01 -16.74
N ALA A 350 7.00 -15.89 -16.28
CA ALA A 350 7.37 -17.19 -15.73
C ALA A 350 6.22 -18.20 -15.81
N THR A 351 6.53 -19.50 -15.76
CA THR A 351 5.51 -20.57 -15.81
C THR A 351 4.60 -20.60 -14.58
N TRP A 352 5.08 -20.11 -13.44
CA TRP A 352 4.32 -20.00 -12.19
C TRP A 352 3.50 -18.70 -12.09
N CYS A 353 3.62 -17.79 -13.06
CA CYS A 353 2.88 -16.53 -13.09
C CYS A 353 1.50 -16.74 -13.74
N GLY A 354 0.45 -16.76 -12.90
CA GLY A 354 -0.94 -16.94 -13.34
C GLY A 354 -1.37 -15.98 -14.46
N PRO A 355 -1.22 -14.64 -14.29
CA PRO A 355 -1.57 -13.68 -15.33
C PRO A 355 -0.76 -13.86 -16.63
N CYS A 356 0.51 -14.24 -16.54
CA CYS A 356 1.34 -14.49 -17.72
C CYS A 356 0.80 -15.67 -18.54
N VAL A 357 0.44 -16.77 -17.88
CA VAL A 357 -0.12 -17.97 -18.54
C VAL A 357 -1.50 -17.68 -19.12
N ALA A 358 -2.34 -16.92 -18.41
CA ALA A 358 -3.67 -16.54 -18.87
C ALA A 358 -3.64 -15.68 -20.16
N GLY A 359 -2.59 -14.88 -20.37
CA GLY A 359 -2.43 -14.05 -21.57
C GLY A 359 -1.88 -14.77 -22.82
N MET A 360 -1.49 -16.04 -22.71
CA MET A 360 -0.84 -16.76 -23.83
C MET A 360 -1.70 -16.88 -25.11
N PRO A 361 -3.02 -17.16 -25.06
CA PRO A 361 -3.84 -17.20 -26.27
C PRO A 361 -3.78 -15.88 -27.06
N GLU A 362 -3.89 -14.77 -26.33
CA GLU A 362 -3.89 -13.42 -26.90
C GLU A 362 -2.53 -13.10 -27.53
N LEU A 363 -1.43 -13.45 -26.84
CA LEU A 363 -0.07 -13.27 -27.32
C LEU A 363 0.22 -14.08 -28.60
N HIS A 364 -0.29 -15.31 -28.71
CA HIS A 364 -0.15 -16.13 -29.93
C HIS A 364 -0.96 -15.54 -31.09
N ALA A 365 -2.20 -15.12 -30.83
CA ALA A 365 -3.03 -14.45 -31.83
C ALA A 365 -2.37 -13.15 -32.32
N ALA A 366 -1.81 -12.35 -31.40
CA ALA A 366 -1.10 -11.13 -31.73
C ALA A 366 0.17 -11.41 -32.53
N TYR A 367 0.98 -12.40 -32.13
CA TYR A 367 2.17 -12.83 -32.86
C TYR A 367 1.84 -13.19 -34.31
N ALA A 368 0.80 -13.98 -34.53
CA ALA A 368 0.35 -14.33 -35.87
C ALA A 368 -0.13 -13.10 -36.65
N ALA A 369 -0.94 -12.26 -36.02
CA ALA A 369 -1.56 -11.09 -36.63
C ALA A 369 -0.57 -9.99 -37.04
N VAL A 370 0.56 -9.85 -36.35
CA VAL A 370 1.57 -8.81 -36.66
C VAL A 370 2.71 -9.31 -37.55
N ASN A 371 2.94 -10.62 -37.57
CA ASN A 371 3.97 -11.25 -38.42
C ASN A 371 3.39 -11.96 -39.66
N ASP A 372 2.15 -11.62 -40.02
CA ASP A 372 1.43 -12.13 -41.20
C ASP A 372 1.41 -13.67 -41.29
N LEU A 373 1.30 -14.34 -40.14
CA LEU A 373 1.17 -15.79 -40.08
C LEU A 373 -0.29 -16.20 -40.17
N GLN A 374 -0.55 -17.28 -40.91
CA GLN A 374 -1.88 -17.88 -40.97
C GLN A 374 -2.09 -18.75 -39.73
N ALA A 375 -3.01 -18.35 -38.86
CA ALA A 375 -3.59 -19.21 -37.83
C ALA A 375 -4.96 -19.71 -38.31
N GLY A 376 -5.25 -21.00 -38.08
CA GLY A 376 -6.60 -21.52 -38.22
C GLY A 376 -7.58 -20.90 -37.21
N PRO A 377 -8.90 -21.15 -37.34
CA PRO A 377 -9.86 -20.67 -36.37
C PRO A 377 -9.75 -21.44 -35.04
N GLY A 378 -9.92 -20.73 -33.92
CA GLY A 378 -9.94 -21.33 -32.59
C GLY A 378 -8.56 -21.44 -31.93
N GLU A 379 -8.58 -21.70 -30.62
CA GLU A 379 -7.38 -21.74 -29.78
C GLU A 379 -6.43 -22.86 -30.17
N ASP A 380 -6.94 -24.05 -30.53
CA ASP A 380 -6.14 -25.20 -30.96
C ASP A 380 -5.15 -24.85 -32.09
N ALA A 381 -5.56 -24.01 -33.03
CA ALA A 381 -4.72 -23.59 -34.15
C ALA A 381 -3.56 -22.66 -33.72
N LEU A 382 -3.68 -21.98 -32.58
CA LEU A 382 -2.61 -21.14 -32.02
C LEU A 382 -1.46 -21.98 -31.45
N HIS A 383 -1.76 -23.20 -30.98
CA HIS A 383 -0.73 -24.13 -30.51
C HIS A 383 0.15 -24.66 -31.66
N GLU A 384 -0.34 -24.64 -32.89
CA GLU A 384 0.40 -25.12 -34.07
C GLU A 384 1.27 -24.04 -34.75
N LEU A 385 1.28 -22.81 -34.22
CA LEU A 385 2.06 -21.71 -34.80
C LEU A 385 3.55 -22.05 -34.82
N GLY A 386 4.17 -21.86 -35.98
CA GLY A 386 5.60 -21.97 -36.19
C GLY A 386 6.32 -20.61 -36.14
N PRO A 387 7.66 -20.60 -36.10
CA PRO A 387 8.42 -19.36 -36.07
C PRO A 387 8.29 -18.58 -37.39
N ALA A 388 8.12 -17.27 -37.29
CA ALA A 388 8.19 -16.35 -38.42
C ALA A 388 9.64 -16.28 -38.93
N ALA A 389 9.83 -16.55 -40.22
CA ALA A 389 11.17 -16.50 -40.84
C ALA A 389 11.76 -15.09 -40.89
N ARG A 390 10.90 -14.07 -41.02
CA ARG A 390 11.24 -12.64 -41.02
C ARG A 390 10.14 -11.88 -40.29
N PRO A 391 10.16 -11.86 -38.95
CA PRO A 391 9.12 -11.20 -38.19
C PRO A 391 9.13 -9.69 -38.49
N ASN A 392 7.95 -9.10 -38.67
CA ASN A 392 7.78 -7.64 -38.66
C ASN A 392 8.03 -7.10 -37.24
N ILE A 393 7.67 -7.85 -36.21
CA ILE A 393 8.03 -7.59 -34.81
C ILE A 393 8.59 -8.87 -34.20
N GLU A 394 9.83 -8.80 -33.74
CA GLU A 394 10.46 -9.92 -33.05
C GLU A 394 9.92 -10.06 -31.63
N PHE A 395 9.42 -11.23 -31.25
CA PHE A 395 8.98 -11.52 -29.89
C PHE A 395 10.14 -12.15 -29.10
N VAL A 396 10.40 -11.64 -27.90
CA VAL A 396 11.48 -12.06 -27.01
C VAL A 396 10.93 -12.30 -25.62
N PHE A 397 10.87 -13.56 -25.21
CA PHE A 397 10.33 -13.92 -23.90
C PHE A 397 11.47 -14.28 -22.97
N VAL A 398 11.60 -13.50 -21.89
CA VAL A 398 12.63 -13.64 -20.87
C VAL A 398 12.00 -14.30 -19.64
N SER A 399 12.27 -15.58 -19.45
CA SER A 399 11.75 -16.33 -18.31
C SER A 399 12.52 -16.01 -17.02
N LEU A 400 11.77 -15.81 -15.93
CA LEU A 400 12.25 -15.70 -14.55
C LEU A 400 12.14 -17.03 -13.78
N ASP A 401 11.86 -18.14 -14.48
CA ASP A 401 11.86 -19.48 -13.87
C ASP A 401 13.27 -19.85 -13.41
N ALA A 402 13.37 -20.59 -12.30
CA ALA A 402 14.66 -21.01 -11.78
C ALA A 402 15.34 -22.08 -12.65
N LYS A 403 14.58 -22.83 -13.45
CA LYS A 403 15.06 -23.98 -14.22
C LYS A 403 14.59 -23.89 -15.68
N PRO A 404 15.50 -24.03 -16.67
CA PRO A 404 15.13 -24.11 -18.08
C PRO A 404 14.09 -25.20 -18.38
N GLY A 405 14.20 -26.35 -17.70
CA GLY A 405 13.31 -27.50 -17.90
C GLY A 405 11.84 -27.21 -17.58
N ASP A 406 11.54 -26.27 -16.67
CA ASP A 406 10.16 -25.91 -16.36
C ASP A 406 9.53 -25.16 -17.55
N VAL A 407 10.30 -24.28 -18.19
CA VAL A 407 9.90 -23.55 -19.41
C VAL A 407 9.76 -24.51 -20.60
N GLU A 408 10.70 -25.43 -20.77
CA GLU A 408 10.64 -26.45 -21.84
C GLU A 408 9.43 -27.37 -21.68
N ALA A 409 9.13 -27.83 -20.47
CA ALA A 409 7.97 -28.65 -20.18
C ALA A 409 6.67 -27.89 -20.44
N PHE A 410 6.57 -26.62 -20.00
CA PHE A 410 5.44 -25.76 -20.30
C PHE A 410 5.24 -25.61 -21.80
N ARG A 411 6.33 -25.41 -22.55
CA ARG A 411 6.25 -25.26 -24.01
C ARG A 411 5.82 -26.51 -24.75
N ALA A 412 6.21 -27.67 -24.25
CA ALA A 412 5.83 -28.96 -24.82
C ALA A 412 4.38 -29.36 -24.52
N GLN A 413 3.80 -28.86 -23.42
CA GLN A 413 2.52 -29.34 -22.91
C GLN A 413 1.38 -28.33 -23.01
N GLN A 414 1.69 -27.04 -22.96
CA GLN A 414 0.71 -25.96 -22.85
C GLN A 414 0.78 -25.07 -24.08
N TRP A 415 1.89 -24.38 -24.35
CA TRP A 415 1.98 -23.39 -25.42
C TRP A 415 3.30 -23.48 -26.18
N THR A 416 3.28 -23.71 -27.49
CA THR A 416 4.51 -23.91 -28.28
C THR A 416 5.44 -22.70 -28.26
N MET A 417 4.87 -21.48 -28.21
CA MET A 417 5.58 -20.21 -28.12
C MET A 417 6.70 -20.12 -29.17
N PRO A 418 6.36 -19.91 -30.46
CA PRO A 418 7.30 -20.04 -31.58
C PRO A 418 8.24 -18.84 -31.76
N TRP A 419 8.55 -18.11 -30.70
CA TRP A 419 9.38 -16.92 -30.70
C TRP A 419 10.70 -17.13 -29.94
N THR A 420 11.49 -16.07 -29.77
CA THR A 420 12.80 -16.16 -29.10
C THR A 420 12.63 -16.28 -27.60
N HIS A 421 13.37 -17.22 -26.98
CA HIS A 421 13.34 -17.45 -25.54
C HIS A 421 14.69 -17.24 -24.89
N ALA A 422 14.69 -16.49 -23.81
CA ALA A 422 15.79 -16.34 -22.89
C ALA A 422 15.37 -16.77 -21.48
N ILE A 423 16.36 -17.00 -20.62
CA ILE A 423 16.14 -17.29 -19.21
C ILE A 423 17.13 -16.52 -18.36
N VAL A 424 16.65 -15.92 -17.28
CA VAL A 424 17.49 -15.23 -16.30
C VAL A 424 18.14 -16.27 -15.40
N ARG A 425 19.44 -16.13 -15.11
CA ARG A 425 20.08 -17.01 -14.13
C ARG A 425 19.54 -16.67 -12.74
N PRO A 426 19.35 -17.66 -11.85
CA PRO A 426 18.87 -17.39 -10.49
C PRO A 426 19.67 -16.30 -9.76
N ASP A 427 21.00 -16.29 -9.93
CA ASP A 427 21.90 -15.31 -9.31
C ASP A 427 21.76 -13.89 -9.89
N ASP A 428 21.24 -13.77 -11.12
CA ASP A 428 21.06 -12.50 -11.84
C ASP A 428 19.68 -11.89 -11.59
N LEU A 429 18.75 -12.59 -10.91
CA LEU A 429 17.36 -12.12 -10.73
C LEU A 429 17.31 -10.75 -10.04
N ALA A 430 18.07 -10.55 -8.97
CA ALA A 430 18.10 -9.28 -8.25
C ALA A 430 18.60 -8.11 -9.13
N ASP A 431 19.60 -8.36 -9.99
CA ASP A 431 20.07 -7.38 -10.98
C ASP A 431 18.96 -7.05 -11.97
N VAL A 432 18.22 -8.06 -12.47
CA VAL A 432 17.13 -7.82 -13.42
C VAL A 432 16.04 -6.93 -12.81
N TRP A 433 15.61 -7.22 -11.59
CA TRP A 433 14.62 -6.38 -10.90
C TRP A 433 15.12 -4.94 -10.70
N GLY A 434 16.39 -4.76 -10.31
CA GLY A 434 16.98 -3.44 -10.11
C GLY A 434 17.22 -2.66 -11.42
N ARG A 435 17.79 -3.33 -12.43
CA ARG A 435 18.20 -2.72 -13.69
C ARG A 435 17.03 -2.30 -14.55
N PHE A 436 15.95 -3.08 -14.56
CA PHE A 436 14.77 -2.78 -15.36
C PHE A 436 13.65 -2.10 -14.56
N GLY A 437 13.69 -2.14 -13.23
CA GLY A 437 12.82 -1.35 -12.35
C GLY A 437 11.35 -1.77 -12.34
N PHE A 438 10.96 -2.86 -13.02
CA PHE A 438 9.61 -3.41 -12.93
C PHE A 438 9.41 -4.12 -11.59
N MET A 439 8.15 -4.23 -11.15
CA MET A 439 7.84 -4.80 -9.82
C MET A 439 7.05 -6.10 -9.85
N GLY A 440 6.57 -6.48 -11.02
CA GLY A 440 5.76 -7.67 -11.21
C GLY A 440 5.84 -8.14 -12.64
N ILE A 441 5.45 -9.38 -12.82
CA ILE A 441 5.27 -9.99 -14.14
C ILE A 441 3.78 -10.30 -14.37
N PRO A 442 3.30 -10.21 -15.62
CA PRO A 442 4.11 -9.98 -16.80
C PRO A 442 4.52 -8.52 -16.99
N MET A 443 5.75 -8.31 -17.49
CA MET A 443 6.24 -6.99 -17.90
C MET A 443 6.52 -7.00 -19.39
N GLY A 444 5.62 -6.42 -20.18
CA GLY A 444 5.74 -6.28 -21.63
C GLY A 444 6.30 -4.91 -22.00
N VAL A 445 7.24 -4.88 -22.95
CA VAL A 445 7.83 -3.66 -23.50
C VAL A 445 7.93 -3.79 -25.01
N LEU A 446 7.38 -2.82 -25.74
CA LEU A 446 7.56 -2.70 -27.17
C LEU A 446 8.63 -1.65 -27.45
N VAL A 447 9.65 -2.06 -28.19
CA VAL A 447 10.80 -1.25 -28.55
C VAL A 447 10.83 -1.08 -30.06
N ASP A 448 10.99 0.15 -30.52
CA ASP A 448 11.09 0.47 -31.95
C ASP A 448 12.48 0.22 -32.53
N GLU A 449 12.65 0.48 -33.82
CA GLU A 449 13.91 0.29 -34.55
C GLU A 449 15.07 1.13 -34.02
N ALA A 450 14.76 2.30 -33.47
CA ALA A 450 15.74 3.20 -32.87
C ALA A 450 16.18 2.72 -31.46
N GLY A 451 15.55 1.68 -30.93
CA GLY A 451 15.78 1.20 -29.57
C GLY A 451 14.97 1.97 -28.52
N THR A 452 13.95 2.73 -28.93
CA THR A 452 13.10 3.53 -28.04
C THR A 452 11.90 2.72 -27.58
N VAL A 453 11.58 2.80 -26.30
CA VAL A 453 10.35 2.23 -25.74
C VAL A 453 9.15 3.01 -26.26
N VAL A 454 8.24 2.34 -26.97
CA VAL A 454 7.02 2.96 -27.52
C VAL A 454 5.74 2.51 -26.83
N ALA A 455 5.74 1.33 -26.20
CA ALA A 455 4.62 0.86 -25.38
C ALA A 455 5.06 -0.01 -24.20
N LEU A 456 4.21 -0.07 -23.18
CA LEU A 456 4.41 -0.81 -21.93
C LEU A 456 3.17 -1.65 -21.61
N SER A 457 3.29 -2.57 -20.64
CA SER A 457 2.29 -3.60 -20.30
C SER A 457 0.81 -3.21 -20.45
N SER A 458 0.38 -2.01 -20.02
CA SER A 458 -1.02 -1.58 -20.15
C SER A 458 -1.54 -1.56 -21.60
N ASP A 459 -0.67 -1.26 -22.56
CA ASP A 459 -1.01 -1.17 -23.98
C ASP A 459 -0.76 -2.48 -24.72
N LEU A 460 -0.13 -3.44 -24.03
CA LEU A 460 0.34 -4.69 -24.60
C LEU A 460 -0.49 -5.85 -24.06
N ARG A 461 -1.78 -5.60 -23.78
CA ARG A 461 -2.77 -6.56 -23.29
C ARG A 461 -4.15 -6.23 -23.84
N ASP A 462 -5.03 -7.21 -23.74
CA ASP A 462 -6.44 -7.12 -24.09
C ASP A 462 -6.67 -6.51 -25.48
N ASP A 463 -7.71 -5.69 -25.63
CA ASP A 463 -8.11 -5.10 -26.92
C ASP A 463 -7.04 -4.16 -27.52
N GLU A 464 -6.07 -3.70 -26.72
CA GLU A 464 -5.02 -2.76 -27.13
C GLU A 464 -3.75 -3.43 -27.68
N LEU A 465 -3.52 -4.72 -27.39
CA LEU A 465 -2.28 -5.41 -27.76
C LEU A 465 -2.02 -5.39 -29.28
N VAL A 466 -2.98 -5.89 -30.06
CA VAL A 466 -2.82 -6.02 -31.52
C VAL A 466 -2.76 -4.64 -32.22
N PRO A 467 -3.64 -3.67 -31.90
CA PRO A 467 -3.51 -2.31 -32.43
C PRO A 467 -2.13 -1.68 -32.17
N THR A 468 -1.65 -1.76 -30.93
CA THR A 468 -0.36 -1.17 -30.51
C THR A 468 0.81 -1.79 -31.26
N LEU A 469 0.87 -3.12 -31.34
CA LEU A 469 1.91 -3.82 -32.09
C LEU A 469 1.85 -3.47 -33.59
N ARG A 470 0.67 -3.43 -34.20
CA ARG A 470 0.54 -3.08 -35.63
C ARG A 470 0.98 -1.67 -35.95
N GLN A 471 0.75 -0.72 -35.03
CA GLN A 471 1.22 0.65 -35.21
C GLN A 471 2.75 0.69 -35.29
N ALA A 472 3.45 -0.01 -34.40
CA ALA A 472 4.91 -0.09 -34.43
C ALA A 472 5.43 -0.80 -35.68
N ALA A 473 4.81 -1.91 -36.11
CA ALA A 473 5.19 -2.64 -37.32
C ALA A 473 5.08 -1.81 -38.61
N ARG A 474 4.16 -0.83 -38.64
CA ARG A 474 3.93 0.05 -39.80
C ARG A 474 4.82 1.29 -39.82
N ALA A 475 5.38 1.68 -38.68
CA ALA A 475 6.25 2.86 -38.55
C ALA A 475 7.65 2.62 -39.15
N THR A 476 7.99 1.37 -39.48
CA THR A 476 9.18 0.99 -40.26
C THR A 476 9.20 1.72 -41.61
N PRO A 477 10.17 2.61 -41.87
CA PRO A 477 10.31 3.21 -43.19
C PRO A 477 10.64 2.09 -44.18
N ALA A 478 9.76 1.88 -45.17
CA ALA A 478 10.07 1.03 -46.32
C ALA A 478 11.42 1.46 -46.89
N ALA A 479 12.40 0.56 -46.83
CA ALA A 479 13.75 0.80 -47.32
C ALA A 479 13.70 1.51 -48.68
N ALA A 480 14.27 2.71 -48.75
CA ALA A 480 14.32 3.50 -49.96
C ALA A 480 14.90 2.64 -51.10
N ILE A 481 14.07 2.30 -52.07
CA ILE A 481 14.49 1.64 -53.31
C ILE A 481 15.52 2.59 -53.95
N PRO A 482 16.78 2.16 -54.16
CA PRO A 482 17.75 3.02 -54.81
C PRO A 482 17.27 3.32 -56.23
N ALA A 483 17.14 4.60 -56.55
CA ALA A 483 16.76 5.04 -57.89
C ALA A 483 17.70 4.41 -58.91
N ARG A 484 17.13 3.68 -59.88
CA ARG A 484 17.85 3.18 -61.06
C ARG A 484 18.57 4.35 -61.71
N THR A 485 19.90 4.30 -61.68
CA THR A 485 20.76 5.14 -62.50
C THR A 485 20.43 4.86 -63.97
N ALA A 486 19.81 5.83 -64.63
CA ALA A 486 19.68 5.83 -66.08
C ALA A 486 21.08 6.07 -66.66
N ALA A 487 21.70 4.98 -67.10
CA ALA A 487 22.88 5.01 -67.96
C ALA A 487 22.52 5.74 -69.26
N GLY A 488 23.11 6.92 -69.45
CA GLY A 488 23.11 7.58 -70.75
C GLY A 488 24.03 6.84 -71.73
N ARG A 489 23.58 6.74 -72.98
CA ARG A 489 24.41 6.71 -74.20
C ARG A 489 23.53 6.58 -75.45
N PRO A 490 23.97 7.03 -76.64
CA PRO A 490 24.91 8.12 -76.94
C PRO A 490 24.21 9.42 -77.34
#